data_AF-A0A0M0K5B5-F1
#
_entry.id   AF-A0A0M0K5B5-F1
#
_cell.length_a   1.000
_cell.length_b   1.000
_cell.length_c   1.000
_cell.angle_alpha   90.00
_cell.angle_beta   90.00
_cell.angle_gamma   90.00
#
_symmetry.space_group_name_H-M   'P 1'
#
loop_
_entity.id
_entity.type
_entity.pdbx_description
1 polymer ?
#
loop_
_entity_poly.entity_id
_entity_poly.type
_entity_poly.pdbx_seq_one_letter_code
_entity_poly.pdbx_strand_id
1 'polypeptide(L)'
;MRSVDEARGRLEFHLQQRNALISEAKAQVGIWSEYGVEEVRDRFWKAYQSGKDFAKRMTWWDLILGAGGRRDEEAWVTMFRYLAQIMMNFTIGLISALFSFCFSLVSMLWEYKTSYLSGLLFFLVAMSGASAMVATFIGGMYTVAIGGVYVVLKSNANNPRLQGRRQYQPQNLRARYEHYD
;
A
#
# COMPACT_ATOMS: atom_id res chain seq x y z
N MET A 1 -6.58 -41.19 -7.76
CA MET A 1 -7.55 -40.22 -7.20
C MET A 1 -7.96 -40.61 -5.78
N ARG A 2 -8.52 -41.80 -5.51
CA ARG A 2 -8.86 -42.28 -4.14
C ARG A 2 -7.78 -42.11 -3.06
N SER A 3 -6.51 -42.38 -3.35
CA SER A 3 -5.42 -42.23 -2.38
C SER A 3 -5.12 -40.78 -1.97
N VAL A 4 -5.40 -39.82 -2.85
CA VAL A 4 -5.25 -38.38 -2.56
C VAL A 4 -6.41 -37.90 -1.70
N ASP A 5 -7.62 -38.39 -1.95
CA ASP A 5 -8.80 -38.04 -1.17
C ASP A 5 -8.72 -38.61 0.26
N GLU A 6 -8.23 -39.83 0.42
CA GLU A 6 -7.96 -40.42 1.74
C GLU A 6 -6.82 -39.71 2.49
N ALA A 7 -5.81 -39.23 1.77
CA ALA A 7 -4.73 -38.43 2.36
C ALA A 7 -5.25 -37.04 2.81
N ARG A 8 -6.13 -36.41 2.02
CA ARG A 8 -6.79 -35.14 2.38
C ARG A 8 -7.69 -35.31 3.59
N GLY A 9 -8.52 -36.36 3.64
CA GLY A 9 -9.39 -36.62 4.79
C GLY A 9 -8.61 -36.84 6.09
N ARG A 10 -7.50 -37.59 6.04
CA ARG A 10 -6.61 -37.75 7.21
C ARG A 10 -5.96 -36.44 7.63
N LEU A 11 -5.51 -35.62 6.67
CA LEU A 11 -4.92 -34.32 6.95
C LEU A 11 -5.94 -33.38 7.62
N GLU A 12 -7.15 -33.29 7.07
CA GLU A 12 -8.24 -32.46 7.62
C GLU A 12 -8.60 -32.88 9.05
N PHE A 13 -8.70 -34.19 9.29
CA PHE A 13 -8.95 -34.71 10.63
C PHE A 13 -7.86 -34.28 11.64
N HIS A 14 -6.58 -34.43 11.28
CA HIS A 14 -5.48 -33.98 12.15
C HIS A 14 -5.44 -32.46 12.34
N LEU A 15 -5.76 -31.68 11.29
CA LEU A 15 -5.85 -30.23 11.39
C LEU A 15 -6.99 -29.79 12.31
N GLN A 16 -8.14 -30.46 12.26
CA GLN A 16 -9.26 -30.19 13.17
C GLN A 16 -8.90 -30.48 14.62
N GLN A 17 -8.28 -31.64 14.90
CA GLN A 17 -7.82 -31.97 16.25
C GLN A 17 -6.81 -30.95 16.78
N ARG A 18 -5.83 -30.57 15.94
CA ARG A 18 -4.84 -29.54 16.28
C ARG A 18 -5.53 -28.21 16.60
N ASN A 19 -6.48 -27.78 15.77
CA ASN A 19 -7.18 -26.52 15.96
C ASN A 19 -8.05 -26.53 17.23
N ALA A 20 -8.64 -27.67 17.59
CA ALA A 20 -9.40 -27.82 18.82
C ALA A 20 -8.51 -27.65 20.07
N LEU A 21 -7.36 -28.32 20.09
CA LEU A 21 -6.38 -28.21 21.19
C LEU A 21 -5.83 -26.78 21.31
N ILE A 22 -5.51 -26.13 20.18
CA ILE A 22 -5.04 -24.75 20.17
C ILE A 22 -6.13 -23.80 20.68
N SER A 23 -7.38 -23.98 20.26
CA SER A 23 -8.52 -23.16 20.74
C SER A 23 -8.73 -23.32 22.24
N GLU A 24 -8.58 -24.52 22.80
CA GLU A 24 -8.68 -24.76 24.24
C GLU A 24 -7.56 -24.04 25.01
N ALA A 25 -6.32 -24.12 24.52
CA ALA A 25 -5.21 -23.38 25.10
C ALA A 25 -5.44 -21.85 25.03
N LYS A 26 -5.94 -21.34 23.89
CA LYS A 26 -6.30 -19.93 23.70
C LYS A 26 -7.40 -19.46 24.66
N ALA A 27 -8.39 -20.30 24.92
CA ALA A 27 -9.47 -20.00 25.86
C ALA A 27 -8.97 -19.85 27.30
N GLN A 28 -7.92 -20.58 27.69
CA GLN A 28 -7.33 -20.48 29.03
C GLN A 28 -6.52 -19.20 29.24
N VAL A 29 -5.73 -18.78 28.24
CA VAL A 29 -4.94 -17.53 28.34
C VAL A 29 -5.80 -16.27 28.20
N GLY A 30 -6.86 -16.34 27.40
CA GLY A 30 -7.77 -15.22 27.16
C GLY A 30 -7.20 -14.18 26.19
N ILE A 31 -8.10 -13.38 25.60
CA ILE A 31 -7.78 -12.44 24.52
C ILE A 31 -6.95 -11.22 24.95
N TRP A 32 -7.02 -10.85 26.22
CA TRP A 32 -6.27 -9.71 26.77
C TRP A 32 -4.86 -10.09 27.23
N SER A 33 -4.49 -11.36 27.12
CA SER A 33 -3.12 -11.82 27.40
C SER A 33 -2.13 -11.24 26.40
N GLU A 34 -0.85 -11.22 26.79
CA GLU A 34 0.25 -10.81 25.90
C GLU A 34 0.24 -11.61 24.59
N TYR A 35 -0.01 -12.92 24.68
CA TYR A 35 -0.14 -13.80 23.51
C TYR A 35 -1.31 -13.38 22.60
N GLY A 36 -2.48 -13.05 23.17
CA GLY A 36 -3.63 -12.56 22.41
C GLY A 36 -3.33 -11.24 21.70
N VAL A 37 -2.67 -10.30 22.38
CA VAL A 37 -2.27 -9.01 21.78
C VAL A 37 -1.25 -9.21 20.67
N GLU A 38 -0.27 -10.08 20.86
CA GLU A 38 0.73 -10.41 19.84
C GLU A 38 0.10 -11.06 18.60
N GLU A 39 -0.80 -12.03 18.79
CA GLU A 39 -1.47 -12.70 17.68
C GLU A 39 -2.32 -11.71 16.84
N VAL A 40 -2.97 -10.75 17.47
CA VAL A 40 -3.72 -9.69 16.77
C VAL A 40 -2.81 -8.78 15.98
N ARG A 41 -1.69 -8.37 16.58
CA ARG A 41 -0.67 -7.56 15.90
C ARG A 41 -0.15 -8.27 14.66
N ASP A 42 0.15 -9.56 14.76
CA ASP A 42 0.59 -10.37 13.63
C ASP A 42 -0.46 -10.48 12.53
N ARG A 43 -1.71 -10.71 12.91
CA ARG A 43 -2.85 -10.73 11.97
C ARG A 43 -3.02 -9.39 11.27
N PHE A 44 -2.90 -8.27 12.00
CA PHE A 44 -2.93 -6.93 11.44
C PHE A 44 -1.81 -6.74 10.40
N TRP A 45 -0.56 -7.04 10.75
CA TRP A 45 0.56 -6.86 9.83
C TRP A 45 0.46 -7.76 8.61
N LYS A 46 -0.02 -9.00 8.75
CA LYS A 46 -0.28 -9.88 7.61
C LYS A 46 -1.34 -9.30 6.67
N ALA A 47 -2.45 -8.81 7.21
CA ALA A 47 -3.50 -8.16 6.41
C ALA A 47 -2.99 -6.87 5.74
N TYR A 48 -2.25 -6.05 6.47
CA TYR A 48 -1.66 -4.80 5.98
C TYR A 48 -0.65 -5.05 4.83
N GLN A 49 0.23 -6.04 4.98
CA GLN A 49 1.16 -6.42 3.91
C GLN A 49 0.41 -6.97 2.69
N SER A 50 -0.59 -7.83 2.90
CA SER A 50 -1.43 -8.35 1.82
C SER A 50 -2.10 -7.22 1.01
N GLY A 51 -2.64 -6.21 1.69
CA GLY A 51 -3.23 -5.03 1.03
C GLY A 51 -2.23 -4.21 0.24
N LYS A 52 -1.03 -3.98 0.77
CA LYS A 52 0.05 -3.31 0.02
C LYS A 52 0.48 -4.12 -1.20
N ASP A 53 0.60 -5.44 -1.08
CA ASP A 53 0.98 -6.28 -2.20
C ASP A 53 -0.12 -6.34 -3.25
N PHE A 54 -1.39 -6.29 -2.84
CA PHE A 54 -2.52 -6.11 -3.76
C PHE A 54 -2.43 -4.77 -4.51
N ALA A 55 -2.16 -3.67 -3.81
CA ALA A 55 -1.97 -2.35 -4.43
C ALA A 55 -0.79 -2.32 -5.43
N LYS A 56 0.34 -2.97 -5.09
CA LYS A 56 1.48 -3.12 -6.00
C LYS A 56 1.10 -3.92 -7.24
N ARG A 57 0.34 -5.01 -7.10
CA ARG A 57 -0.14 -5.80 -8.24
C ARG A 57 -1.05 -4.97 -9.16
N MET A 58 -2.00 -4.23 -8.60
CA MET A 58 -2.85 -3.32 -9.38
C MET A 58 -2.00 -2.28 -10.14
N THR A 59 -1.07 -1.64 -9.43
CA THR A 59 -0.15 -0.67 -10.03
C THR A 59 0.69 -1.29 -11.15
N TRP A 60 1.19 -2.51 -10.96
CA TRP A 60 1.98 -3.20 -11.97
C TRP A 60 1.16 -3.48 -13.24
N TRP A 61 -0.10 -3.92 -13.08
CA TRP A 61 -1.03 -4.08 -14.19
C TRP A 61 -1.34 -2.75 -14.88
N ASP A 62 -1.58 -1.69 -14.12
CA ASP A 62 -1.86 -0.35 -14.64
C ASP A 62 -0.68 0.20 -15.46
N LEU A 63 0.55 -0.04 -15.03
CA LEU A 63 1.74 0.38 -15.76
C LEU A 63 1.91 -0.41 -17.07
N ILE A 64 1.69 -1.73 -17.04
CA ILE A 64 1.84 -2.58 -18.23
C ILE A 64 0.76 -2.29 -19.27
N LEU A 65 -0.49 -2.19 -18.84
CA LEU A 65 -1.62 -1.93 -19.74
C LEU A 65 -1.72 -0.44 -20.12
N GLY A 66 -1.27 0.45 -19.23
CA GLY A 66 -1.28 1.90 -19.45
C GLY A 66 -0.09 2.44 -20.23
N ALA A 67 0.97 1.66 -20.45
CA ALA A 67 2.15 2.07 -21.22
C ALA A 67 1.88 2.27 -22.74
N GLY A 68 0.68 1.91 -23.23
CA GLY A 68 0.26 2.13 -24.62
C GLY A 68 -0.23 3.55 -24.95
N GLY A 69 -0.09 4.51 -24.03
CA GLY A 69 -0.60 5.89 -24.17
C GLY A 69 0.18 6.77 -25.15
N ARG A 70 -0.52 7.76 -25.73
CA ARG A 70 -0.08 8.69 -26.80
C ARG A 70 1.28 9.33 -26.51
N ARG A 71 2.20 9.26 -27.48
CA ARG A 71 3.60 9.74 -27.43
C ARG A 71 3.77 11.26 -27.24
N ASP A 72 2.68 12.04 -27.33
CA ASP A 72 2.70 13.50 -27.39
C ASP A 72 2.22 14.19 -26.09
N GLU A 73 1.96 13.45 -25.00
CA GLU A 73 1.67 14.07 -23.69
C GLU A 73 2.96 14.60 -23.03
N GLU A 74 2.90 15.79 -22.41
CA GLU A 74 3.98 16.31 -21.58
C GLU A 74 4.32 15.32 -20.46
N ALA A 75 5.59 14.94 -20.35
CA ALA A 75 6.08 13.92 -19.41
C ALA A 75 5.63 14.16 -17.96
N TRP A 76 5.47 15.42 -17.54
CA TRP A 76 4.97 15.79 -16.22
C TRP A 76 3.51 15.42 -15.99
N VAL A 77 2.65 15.61 -16.99
CA VAL A 77 1.22 15.26 -16.92
C VAL A 77 1.07 13.75 -16.79
N THR A 78 1.81 12.99 -17.59
CA THR A 78 1.81 11.53 -17.53
C THR A 78 2.34 11.02 -16.18
N MET A 79 3.39 11.64 -15.63
CA MET A 79 3.93 11.28 -14.31
C MET A 79 2.90 11.51 -13.19
N PHE A 80 2.25 12.67 -13.15
CA PHE A 80 1.24 12.96 -12.11
C PHE A 80 0.00 12.07 -12.24
N ARG A 81 -0.40 11.69 -13.47
CA ARG A 81 -1.47 10.71 -13.70
C ARG A 81 -1.11 9.36 -13.07
N TYR A 82 0.09 8.84 -13.33
CA TYR A 82 0.53 7.58 -12.72
C TYR A 82 0.68 7.69 -11.21
N LEU A 83 1.19 8.80 -10.69
CA LEU A 83 1.27 9.05 -9.24
C LEU A 83 -0.12 8.98 -8.61
N ALA A 84 -1.11 9.68 -9.17
CA ALA A 84 -2.49 9.67 -8.67
C ALA A 84 -3.10 8.26 -8.72
N GLN A 85 -2.83 7.50 -9.79
CA GLN A 85 -3.31 6.13 -9.93
C GLN A 85 -2.68 5.18 -8.90
N ILE A 86 -1.36 5.27 -8.69
CA ILE A 86 -0.66 4.52 -7.63
C ILE A 86 -1.28 4.83 -6.27
N MET A 87 -1.52 6.11 -5.96
CA MET A 87 -2.13 6.51 -4.70
C MET A 87 -3.53 5.93 -4.53
N MET A 88 -4.36 5.94 -5.58
CA MET A 88 -5.69 5.33 -5.53
C MET A 88 -5.60 3.81 -5.28
N ASN A 89 -4.67 3.12 -5.95
CA ASN A 89 -4.46 1.68 -5.76
C ASN A 89 -4.03 1.34 -4.33
N PHE A 90 -3.13 2.14 -3.75
CA PHE A 90 -2.72 1.99 -2.36
C PHE A 90 -3.87 2.29 -1.39
N THR A 91 -4.69 3.31 -1.65
CA THR A 91 -5.90 3.59 -0.86
C THR A 91 -6.83 2.37 -0.87
N ILE A 92 -7.15 1.83 -2.05
CA ILE A 92 -8.00 0.63 -2.18
C ILE A 92 -7.37 -0.55 -1.43
N GLY A 93 -6.09 -0.83 -1.66
CA GLY A 93 -5.41 -1.96 -1.04
C GLY A 93 -5.37 -1.88 0.49
N LEU A 94 -5.18 -0.70 1.07
CA LEU A 94 -5.17 -0.50 2.52
C LEU A 94 -6.56 -0.54 3.14
N ILE A 95 -7.58 -0.05 2.44
CA ILE A 95 -8.97 -0.24 2.85
C ILE A 95 -9.35 -1.72 2.81
N SER A 96 -8.97 -2.45 1.77
CA SER A 96 -9.16 -3.91 1.69
C SER A 96 -8.41 -4.66 2.81
N ALA A 97 -7.20 -4.20 3.19
CA ALA A 97 -6.49 -4.75 4.35
C ALA A 97 -7.27 -4.57 5.65
N LEU A 98 -7.91 -3.41 5.85
CA LEU A 98 -8.71 -3.15 7.05
C LEU A 98 -9.92 -4.10 7.13
N PHE A 99 -10.61 -4.34 6.02
CA PHE A 99 -11.67 -5.35 5.96
C PHE A 99 -11.15 -6.76 6.22
N SER A 100 -10.02 -7.13 5.60
CA SER A 100 -9.40 -8.45 5.81
C SER A 100 -8.99 -8.66 7.27
N PHE A 101 -8.45 -7.62 7.92
CA PHE A 101 -8.13 -7.64 9.34
C PHE A 101 -9.38 -7.78 10.19
N CYS A 102 -10.45 -7.04 9.89
CA CYS A 102 -11.74 -7.15 10.58
C CYS A 102 -12.25 -8.60 10.61
N PHE A 103 -12.32 -9.27 9.45
CA PHE A 103 -12.74 -10.66 9.37
C PHE A 103 -11.79 -11.62 10.12
N SER A 104 -10.47 -11.41 9.99
CA SER A 104 -9.49 -12.20 10.73
C SER A 104 -9.64 -12.03 12.25
N LEU A 105 -9.99 -10.83 12.71
CA LEU A 105 -10.17 -10.53 14.13
C LEU A 105 -11.43 -11.19 14.67
N VAL A 106 -12.55 -11.14 13.92
CA VAL A 106 -13.79 -11.86 14.28
C VAL A 106 -13.52 -13.37 14.37
N SER A 107 -12.80 -13.94 13.39
CA SER A 107 -12.39 -15.35 13.42
C SER A 107 -11.57 -15.67 14.68
N MET A 108 -10.62 -14.81 15.04
CA MET A 108 -9.80 -14.98 16.23
C MET A 108 -10.64 -14.94 17.53
N LEU A 109 -11.60 -14.02 17.63
CA LEU A 109 -12.45 -13.92 18.83
C LEU A 109 -13.25 -15.21 19.08
N TRP A 110 -13.69 -15.88 18.03
CA TRP A 110 -14.34 -17.19 18.12
C TRP A 110 -13.38 -18.29 18.59
N GLU A 111 -12.12 -18.29 18.12
CA GLU A 111 -11.11 -19.25 18.56
C GLU A 111 -10.81 -19.15 20.07
N TYR A 112 -10.88 -17.96 20.65
CA TYR A 112 -10.63 -17.72 22.08
C TYR A 112 -11.86 -17.96 22.96
N LYS A 113 -13.03 -18.31 22.39
CA LYS A 113 -14.29 -18.55 23.13
C LYS A 113 -14.64 -17.42 24.12
N THR A 114 -14.36 -16.18 23.71
CA THR A 114 -14.51 -15.01 24.58
C THR A 114 -15.97 -14.69 24.87
N SER A 115 -16.27 -14.18 26.07
CA SER A 115 -17.58 -13.58 26.37
C SER A 115 -17.90 -12.42 25.42
N TYR A 116 -19.19 -12.22 25.12
CA TYR A 116 -19.65 -11.21 24.15
C TYR A 116 -19.14 -9.79 24.45
N LEU A 117 -19.20 -9.36 25.71
CA LEU A 117 -18.78 -8.01 26.10
C LEU A 117 -17.27 -7.81 25.96
N SER A 118 -16.47 -8.77 26.43
CA SER A 118 -15.02 -8.70 26.37
C SER A 118 -14.52 -8.74 24.92
N GLY A 119 -15.13 -9.62 24.10
CA GLY A 119 -14.82 -9.68 22.66
C GLY A 119 -15.18 -8.40 21.92
N LEU A 120 -16.32 -7.77 22.24
CA LEU A 120 -16.73 -6.49 21.64
C LEU A 120 -15.76 -5.36 22.01
N LEU A 121 -15.41 -5.21 23.29
CA LEU A 121 -14.47 -4.17 23.74
C LEU A 121 -13.10 -4.33 23.06
N PHE A 122 -12.61 -5.56 23.02
CA PHE A 122 -11.35 -5.87 22.37
C PHE A 122 -11.39 -5.57 20.86
N PHE A 123 -12.48 -5.94 20.20
CA PHE A 123 -12.71 -5.63 18.79
C PHE A 123 -12.64 -4.13 18.52
N LEU A 124 -13.31 -3.31 19.33
CA LEU A 124 -13.33 -1.86 19.17
C LEU A 124 -11.93 -1.25 19.36
N VAL A 125 -11.19 -1.68 20.37
CA VAL A 125 -9.81 -1.22 20.60
C VAL A 125 -8.90 -1.60 19.44
N ALA A 126 -8.92 -2.86 18.99
CA ALA A 126 -8.08 -3.31 17.88
C ALA A 126 -8.45 -2.62 16.55
N MET A 127 -9.75 -2.48 16.26
CA MET A 127 -10.22 -1.82 15.04
C MET A 127 -9.94 -0.32 15.02
N SER A 128 -10.06 0.38 16.15
CA SER A 128 -9.70 1.80 16.25
C SER A 128 -8.21 2.01 15.97
N GLY A 129 -7.33 1.21 16.57
CA GLY A 129 -5.89 1.27 16.32
C GLY A 129 -5.53 0.97 14.86
N ALA A 130 -6.12 -0.09 14.28
CA ALA A 130 -5.91 -0.45 12.88
C ALA A 130 -6.40 0.65 11.92
N SER A 131 -7.58 1.22 12.18
CA SER A 131 -8.17 2.30 11.37
C SER A 131 -7.31 3.56 11.45
N ALA A 132 -6.85 3.93 12.65
CA ALA A 132 -5.97 5.08 12.84
C ALA A 132 -4.66 4.92 12.04
N MET A 133 -4.01 3.76 12.12
CA MET A 133 -2.78 3.50 11.38
C MET A 133 -2.98 3.57 9.86
N VAL A 134 -4.07 2.97 9.35
CA VAL A 134 -4.43 3.04 7.92
C VAL A 134 -4.73 4.48 7.50
N ALA A 135 -5.50 5.22 8.28
CA ALA A 135 -5.83 6.61 8.02
C ALA A 135 -4.57 7.51 8.02
N THR A 136 -3.65 7.31 8.96
CA THR A 136 -2.37 8.04 9.00
C THR A 136 -1.54 7.74 7.75
N PHE A 137 -1.47 6.48 7.32
CA PHE A 137 -0.72 6.13 6.12
C PHE A 137 -1.32 6.77 4.87
N ILE A 138 -2.63 6.65 4.67
CA ILE A 138 -3.34 7.24 3.53
C ILE A 138 -3.18 8.77 3.56
N GLY A 139 -3.46 9.40 4.70
CA GLY A 139 -3.31 10.85 4.87
C GLY A 139 -1.89 11.31 4.57
N GLY A 140 -0.88 10.65 5.14
CA GLY A 140 0.53 10.95 4.89
C GLY A 140 0.91 10.84 3.42
N MET A 141 0.41 9.81 2.72
CA MET A 141 0.62 9.65 1.27
C MET A 141 0.06 10.84 0.47
N TYR A 142 -1.17 11.27 0.75
CA TYR A 142 -1.77 12.43 0.09
C TYR A 142 -1.07 13.75 0.47
N THR A 143 -0.67 13.92 1.72
CA THR A 143 0.09 15.10 2.17
C THR A 143 1.42 15.22 1.44
N VAL A 144 2.17 14.12 1.33
CA VAL A 144 3.47 14.10 0.63
C VAL A 144 3.28 14.36 -0.88
N ALA A 145 2.28 13.76 -1.51
CA ALA A 145 2.03 13.95 -2.93
C ALA A 145 1.65 15.41 -3.26
N ILE A 146 0.71 16.01 -2.52
CA ILE A 146 0.28 17.40 -2.72
C ILE A 146 1.44 18.36 -2.43
N GLY A 147 2.18 18.13 -1.34
CA GLY A 147 3.37 18.91 -0.99
C GLY A 147 4.45 18.86 -2.08
N GLY A 148 4.71 17.68 -2.64
CA GLY A 148 5.68 17.48 -3.72
C GLY A 148 5.28 18.23 -5.00
N VAL A 149 4.01 18.12 -5.42
CA VAL A 149 3.48 18.87 -6.58
C VAL A 149 3.64 20.38 -6.38
N TYR A 150 3.26 20.89 -5.20
CA TYR A 150 3.36 22.31 -4.87
C TYR A 150 4.80 22.84 -4.97
N VAL A 151 5.78 22.10 -4.44
CA VAL A 151 7.18 22.49 -4.48
C VAL A 151 7.71 22.54 -5.92
N VAL A 152 7.36 21.56 -6.76
CA VAL A 152 7.77 21.53 -8.19
C VAL A 152 7.21 22.73 -8.95
N LEU A 153 5.91 23.03 -8.79
CA LEU A 153 5.27 24.17 -9.45
C LEU A 153 5.90 25.51 -9.02
N LYS A 154 6.13 25.69 -7.72
CA LYS A 154 6.75 26.91 -7.17
C LYS A 154 8.21 27.07 -7.62
N SER A 155 8.96 25.98 -7.72
CA SER A 155 10.36 25.99 -8.19
C SER A 155 10.45 26.39 -9.67
N ASN A 156 9.53 25.91 -10.51
CA ASN A 156 9.48 26.28 -11.92
C ASN A 156 9.03 27.73 -12.14
N ALA A 157 8.05 28.21 -11.38
CA ALA A 157 7.59 29.61 -11.46
C ALA A 157 8.69 30.62 -11.06
N ASN A 158 9.57 30.24 -10.13
CA ASN A 158 10.69 31.07 -9.66
C ASN A 158 11.97 30.92 -10.51
N ASN A 159 11.91 30.28 -11.68
CA ASN A 159 13.03 30.13 -12.62
C ASN A 159 12.89 31.01 -13.89
N PRO A 160 12.69 32.35 -13.81
CA PRO A 160 12.77 33.21 -15.00
C PRO A 160 14.21 33.33 -15.55
N ARG A 161 15.22 32.76 -14.88
CA ARG A 161 16.65 32.97 -15.16
C ARG A 161 17.26 32.07 -16.24
N LEU A 162 16.52 31.10 -16.78
CA LEU A 162 17.06 30.17 -17.80
C LEU A 162 16.64 30.49 -19.24
N GLN A 163 15.76 31.47 -19.46
CA GLN A 163 15.42 31.94 -20.82
C GLN A 163 16.18 33.22 -21.23
N GLY A 164 16.79 33.94 -20.29
CA GLY A 164 17.48 35.21 -20.58
C GLY A 164 18.96 35.11 -20.99
N ARG A 165 19.55 33.92 -21.17
CA ARG A 165 21.01 33.77 -21.40
C ARG A 165 21.41 32.98 -22.66
N ARG A 166 20.49 32.79 -23.61
CA ARG A 166 20.76 32.13 -24.91
C ARG A 166 20.57 33.06 -26.12
N GLN A 167 20.82 34.36 -25.98
CA GLN A 167 20.71 35.30 -27.10
C GLN A 167 21.83 36.34 -27.16
N TYR A 168 23.06 35.91 -26.85
CA TYR A 168 24.27 36.62 -27.27
C TYR A 168 25.28 35.59 -27.77
N GLN A 169 25.03 35.09 -28.98
CA GLN A 169 26.06 34.43 -29.78
C GLN A 169 26.65 35.51 -30.69
N PRO A 170 27.87 36.02 -30.45
CA PRO A 170 28.46 37.02 -31.32
C PRO A 170 28.78 36.39 -32.68
N GLN A 171 28.00 36.80 -33.68
CA GLN A 171 28.01 36.31 -35.05
C GLN A 171 29.18 36.85 -35.89
N ASN A 172 30.34 37.17 -35.29
CA ASN A 172 31.40 37.93 -36.00
C ASN A 172 32.79 37.26 -35.96
N LEU A 173 32.89 35.93 -35.93
CA LEU A 173 34.17 35.21 -36.12
C LEU A 173 34.41 34.74 -37.57
N ARG A 174 33.53 35.07 -38.52
CA ARG A 174 33.66 34.67 -39.94
C ARG A 174 34.34 35.68 -40.86
N ALA A 175 34.69 36.88 -40.39
CA ALA A 175 35.29 37.92 -41.24
C ALA A 175 36.84 37.92 -41.29
N ARG A 176 37.51 36.86 -40.80
CA ARG A 176 38.99 36.83 -40.69
C ARG A 176 39.71 35.91 -41.69
N TYR A 177 39.00 35.37 -42.69
CA TYR A 177 39.55 34.42 -43.67
C TYR A 177 39.38 34.88 -45.14
N GLU A 178 39.24 36.19 -45.41
CA GLU A 178 39.16 36.74 -46.78
C GLU A 178 40.34 37.65 -47.15
N HIS A 179 41.53 37.43 -46.60
CA HIS A 179 42.73 38.18 -46.99
C HIS A 179 43.93 37.24 -47.17
N TYR A 180 43.99 36.58 -48.32
CA TYR A 180 45.22 36.12 -48.99
C TYR A 180 44.91 35.94 -50.48
N ASP A 181 45.06 37.02 -51.24
CA ASP A 181 45.45 37.02 -52.66
C ASP A 181 46.83 37.70 -52.75
#